data_AF-D1JF36-F1
#
_entry.id   AF-D1JF36-F1
#
_cell.length_a   1.000
_cell.length_b   1.000
_cell.length_c   1.000
_cell.angle_alpha   90.00
_cell.angle_beta   90.00
_cell.angle_gamma   90.00
#
_symmetry.space_group_name_H-M   'P 1'
#
loop_
_entity.id
_entity.type
_entity.pdbx_description
1 polymer ?
#
loop_
_entity_poly.entity_id
_entity_poly.type
_entity_poly.pdbx_seq_one_letter_code
_entity_poly.pdbx_strand_id
1 'polypeptide(L)'
;MKKRVDKKKVLIALILVGLFLGSLVVIAYASSCNFVGSKNSDVYHYPDCRYAKNIKSGNRVCFDTPEDAIAAGYRPCKVCKPPSKSPPTPTPTPTPTPTPTLTPTQIPMEWIVKADT
;
A
#
# COMPACT_ATOMS: atom_id res chain seq x y z
N MET A 1 2.65 9.78 -51.53
CA MET A 1 1.19 9.83 -51.28
C MET A 1 0.94 9.84 -49.77
N LYS A 2 0.54 10.97 -49.16
CA LYS A 2 0.16 10.99 -47.72
C LYS A 2 -1.32 10.63 -47.61
N LYS A 3 -1.63 9.41 -47.14
CA LYS A 3 -3.01 8.99 -46.86
C LYS A 3 -3.56 9.94 -45.78
N ARG A 4 -4.54 10.78 -46.13
CA ARG A 4 -5.24 11.61 -45.15
C ARG A 4 -6.00 10.65 -44.25
N VAL A 5 -5.56 10.54 -42.99
CA VAL A 5 -6.30 9.78 -41.99
C VAL A 5 -7.53 10.60 -41.61
N ASP A 6 -8.71 10.03 -41.78
CA ASP A 6 -9.97 10.70 -41.47
C ASP A 6 -10.01 11.00 -39.98
N LYS A 7 -10.06 12.28 -39.59
CA LYS A 7 -10.10 12.70 -38.19
C LYS A 7 -11.23 12.03 -37.39
N LYS A 8 -12.34 11.68 -38.06
CA LYS A 8 -13.44 10.90 -37.49
C LYS A 8 -13.04 9.45 -37.19
N LYS A 9 -12.25 8.80 -38.06
CA LYS A 9 -11.71 7.45 -37.83
C LYS A 9 -10.63 7.43 -36.75
N VAL A 10 -9.81 8.48 -36.65
CA VAL A 10 -8.86 8.64 -35.53
C VAL A 10 -9.60 8.80 -34.20
N LEU A 11 -10.64 9.66 -34.18
CA LEU A 11 -11.43 9.89 -32.96
C LEU A 11 -12.14 8.61 -32.50
N ILE A 12 -12.72 7.84 -33.42
CA ILE A 12 -13.35 6.54 -33.09
C ILE A 12 -12.31 5.55 -32.56
N ALA A 13 -11.12 5.46 -33.16
CA ALA A 13 -10.06 4.57 -32.69
C ALA A 13 -9.57 4.95 -31.28
N LEU A 14 -9.47 6.24 -30.94
CA LEU A 14 -9.07 6.70 -29.61
C LEU A 14 -10.14 6.38 -28.55
N ILE A 15 -11.43 6.48 -28.89
CA ILE A 15 -12.52 6.09 -28.00
C ILE A 15 -12.51 4.58 -27.74
N LEU A 16 -12.29 3.75 -28.77
CA LEU A 16 -12.22 2.30 -28.61
C LEU A 16 -11.01 1.85 -27.79
N VAL A 17 -9.83 2.47 -27.98
CA VAL A 17 -8.63 2.19 -27.19
C VAL A 17 -8.79 2.64 -25.73
N GLY A 18 -9.43 3.78 -25.49
CA GLY A 18 -9.74 4.28 -24.15
C GLY A 18 -10.73 3.38 -23.40
N LEU A 19 -11.75 2.86 -24.08
CA LEU A 19 -12.72 1.93 -23.50
C LEU A 19 -12.09 0.55 -23.19
N PHE A 20 -11.11 0.10 -23.98
CA PHE A 20 -10.41 -1.17 -23.75
C PHE A 20 -9.37 -1.07 -22.61
N LEU A 21 -8.66 0.05 -22.49
CA LEU A 21 -7.66 0.27 -21.42
C LEU A 21 -8.30 0.73 -20.10
N GLY A 22 -9.45 1.40 -20.15
CA GLY A 22 -10.17 1.85 -18.95
C GLY A 22 -10.81 0.71 -18.17
N SER A 23 -11.20 -0.39 -18.83
CA SER A 23 -11.85 -1.54 -18.18
C SER A 23 -10.88 -2.39 -17.33
N LEU A 24 -9.57 -2.24 -17.48
CA LEU A 24 -8.57 -2.98 -16.68
C LEU A 24 -8.25 -2.33 -15.33
N VAL A 25 -8.69 -1.09 -15.07
CA VAL A 25 -8.32 -0.33 -13.85
C VAL A 25 -9.37 -0.47 -12.73
N VAL A 26 -10.38 -1.32 -12.88
CA VAL A 26 -11.43 -1.57 -11.85
C VAL A 26 -11.28 -2.97 -11.26
N ILE A 27 -10.06 -3.36 -10.88
CA ILE A 27 -9.88 -4.53 -10.00
C ILE A 27 -10.04 -4.01 -8.58
N ALA A 28 -11.26 -4.17 -8.06
CA ALA A 28 -11.61 -3.87 -6.69
C ALA A 28 -10.60 -4.55 -5.75
N TYR A 29 -9.77 -3.73 -5.11
CA TYR A 29 -8.97 -4.15 -3.97
C TYR A 29 -9.94 -4.65 -2.90
N ALA A 30 -10.07 -5.97 -2.80
CA ALA A 30 -10.66 -6.61 -1.63
C ALA A 30 -9.66 -6.46 -0.48
N SER A 31 -9.58 -5.26 0.08
CA SER A 31 -8.77 -4.97 1.25
C SER A 31 -9.32 -5.80 2.40
N SER A 32 -8.55 -6.78 2.87
CA SER A 32 -8.87 -7.48 4.11
C SER A 32 -8.73 -6.49 5.26
N CYS A 33 -9.83 -6.25 5.97
CA CYS A 33 -9.85 -5.32 7.09
C CYS A 33 -8.96 -5.85 8.23
N ASN A 34 -8.13 -5.01 8.84
CA ASN A 34 -7.30 -5.42 9.98
C ASN A 34 -8.15 -5.68 11.22
N PHE A 35 -9.18 -4.84 11.40
CA PHE A 35 -10.20 -5.00 12.42
C PHE A 35 -11.59 -4.85 11.81
N VAL A 36 -12.55 -5.58 12.35
CA VAL A 36 -13.94 -5.57 11.89
C VAL A 36 -14.90 -5.33 13.05
N GLY A 37 -15.74 -4.31 12.90
CA GLY A 37 -16.89 -4.03 13.75
C GLY A 37 -18.21 -4.35 13.05
N SER A 38 -19.31 -4.16 13.77
CA SER A 38 -20.68 -4.30 13.26
C SER A 38 -21.44 -2.99 13.48
N LYS A 39 -22.19 -2.52 12.48
CA LYS A 39 -23.13 -1.38 12.64
C LYS A 39 -24.16 -1.58 13.76
N ASN A 40 -24.40 -2.83 14.15
CA ASN A 40 -25.36 -3.20 15.19
C ASN A 40 -24.71 -3.36 16.58
N SER A 41 -23.40 -3.15 16.72
CA SER A 41 -22.73 -3.25 18.02
C SER A 41 -21.43 -2.46 18.04
N ASP A 42 -21.16 -1.78 19.13
CA ASP A 42 -19.92 -1.01 19.29
C ASP A 42 -18.75 -1.91 19.75
N VAL A 43 -18.59 -3.08 19.11
CA VAL A 43 -17.52 -4.05 19.39
C VAL A 43 -16.73 -4.30 18.10
N TYR A 44 -15.40 -4.17 18.16
CA TYR A 44 -14.52 -4.56 17.08
C TYR A 44 -13.73 -5.82 17.42
N HIS A 45 -13.34 -6.54 16.36
CA HIS A 45 -12.80 -7.88 16.41
C HIS A 45 -11.63 -8.02 15.44
N TYR A 46 -10.81 -9.05 15.62
CA TYR A 46 -10.01 -9.58 14.51
C TYR A 46 -10.92 -10.28 13.47
N PRO A 47 -10.53 -10.29 12.17
CA PRO A 47 -11.34 -10.90 11.10
C PRO A 47 -11.60 -12.40 11.28
N ASP A 48 -10.71 -13.09 11.97
CA ASP A 48 -10.77 -14.53 12.24
C ASP A 48 -11.64 -14.90 13.45
N CYS A 49 -12.04 -13.91 14.26
CA CYS A 49 -12.88 -14.10 15.44
C CYS A 49 -14.23 -14.74 15.08
N ARG A 50 -14.69 -15.69 15.90
CA ARG A 50 -15.99 -16.37 15.70
C ARG A 50 -17.15 -15.37 15.59
N TYR A 51 -17.14 -14.29 16.38
CA TYR A 51 -18.17 -13.26 16.30
C TYR A 51 -18.07 -12.42 15.03
N ALA A 52 -16.84 -12.09 14.60
CA ALA A 52 -16.60 -11.39 13.34
C ALA A 52 -17.13 -12.15 12.12
N LYS A 53 -16.92 -13.47 12.08
CA LYS A 53 -17.40 -14.34 11.00
C LYS A 53 -18.93 -14.33 10.87
N ASN A 54 -19.64 -14.10 11.99
CA ASN A 54 -21.10 -14.03 12.02
C ASN A 54 -21.66 -12.63 11.73
N ILE A 55 -20.81 -11.60 11.57
CA ILE A 55 -21.26 -10.27 11.15
C ILE A 55 -21.67 -10.34 9.68
N LYS A 56 -22.95 -10.06 9.42
CA LYS A 56 -23.51 -9.93 8.07
C LYS A 56 -22.69 -8.92 7.27
N SER A 57 -22.37 -9.23 6.02
CA SER A 57 -21.53 -8.39 5.15
C SER A 57 -21.97 -6.92 5.12
N GLY A 58 -23.28 -6.64 4.98
CA GLY A 58 -23.83 -5.28 4.97
C GLY A 58 -23.70 -4.49 6.29
N ASN A 59 -23.42 -5.19 7.40
CA ASN A 59 -23.22 -4.61 8.72
C ASN A 59 -21.75 -4.51 9.10
N ARG A 60 -20.82 -5.05 8.32
CA ARG A 60 -19.39 -4.95 8.62
C ARG A 60 -18.93 -3.50 8.51
N VAL A 61 -18.12 -3.09 9.47
CA VAL A 61 -17.36 -1.84 9.45
C VAL A 61 -15.90 -2.22 9.60
N CYS A 62 -15.04 -1.63 8.77
CA CYS A 62 -13.63 -1.98 8.73
C CYS A 62 -12.79 -0.86 9.30
N PHE A 63 -11.79 -1.24 10.10
CA PHE A 63 -10.82 -0.31 10.68
C PHE A 63 -9.41 -0.83 10.40
N ASP A 64 -8.51 0.09 10.07
CA ASP A 64 -7.11 -0.24 9.81
C ASP A 64 -6.32 -0.34 11.12
N THR A 65 -6.66 0.52 12.09
CA THR A 65 -6.04 0.56 13.42
C THR A 65 -7.08 0.38 14.54
N PRO A 66 -6.69 -0.07 15.74
CA PRO A 66 -7.60 -0.09 16.88
C PRO A 66 -7.98 1.32 17.34
N GLU A 67 -7.12 2.34 17.13
CA GLU A 67 -7.43 3.74 17.39
C GLU A 67 -8.62 4.22 16.56
N ASP A 68 -8.66 3.88 15.27
CA ASP A 68 -9.77 4.27 14.39
C ASP A 68 -11.09 3.66 14.87
N ALA A 69 -11.05 2.39 15.30
CA ALA A 69 -12.22 1.72 15.86
C ALA A 69 -12.70 2.40 17.15
N ILE A 70 -11.76 2.73 18.06
CA ILE A 70 -12.07 3.38 19.33
C ILE A 70 -12.57 4.81 19.13
N ALA A 71 -11.97 5.57 18.21
CA ALA A 71 -12.41 6.92 17.84
C ALA A 71 -13.82 6.89 17.22
N ALA A 72 -14.17 5.83 16.50
CA ALA A 72 -15.51 5.56 16.01
C ALA A 72 -16.49 5.03 17.08
N GLY A 73 -16.06 4.91 18.35
CA GLY A 73 -16.89 4.48 19.47
C GLY A 73 -16.90 2.99 19.76
N TYR A 74 -16.08 2.18 19.09
CA TYR A 74 -16.05 0.73 19.26
C TYR A 74 -15.09 0.32 20.38
N ARG A 75 -15.49 -0.68 21.18
CA ARG A 75 -14.67 -1.31 22.23
C ARG A 75 -14.07 -2.63 21.75
N PRO A 76 -12.91 -3.06 22.28
CA PRO A 76 -12.31 -4.34 21.91
C PRO A 76 -13.19 -5.51 22.35
N CYS A 77 -13.31 -6.52 21.49
CA CYS A 77 -13.97 -7.77 21.84
C CYS A 77 -13.28 -8.46 23.02
N LYS A 78 -14.05 -8.84 24.04
CA LYS A 78 -13.53 -9.55 25.21
C LYS A 78 -13.04 -10.98 24.92
N VAL A 79 -13.45 -11.57 23.79
CA VAL A 79 -13.11 -12.95 23.41
C VAL A 79 -11.84 -13.02 22.59
N CYS A 80 -11.73 -12.27 21.48
CA CYS A 80 -10.51 -12.24 20.68
C CYS A 80 -9.49 -11.20 21.15
N LYS A 81 -9.84 -10.36 22.13
CA LYS A 81 -8.95 -9.41 22.83
C LYS A 81 -8.02 -8.63 21.88
N PRO A 82 -8.57 -7.93 20.87
CA PRO A 82 -7.73 -7.11 20.01
C PRO A 82 -7.13 -5.94 20.82
N PRO A 83 -5.96 -5.41 20.41
CA PRO A 83 -5.23 -4.39 21.16
C PRO A 83 -6.02 -3.09 21.19
N SER A 84 -6.04 -2.37 22.32
CA SER A 84 -6.69 -1.06 22.43
C SER A 84 -5.80 0.12 22.06
N LYS A 85 -4.54 -0.15 21.75
CA LYS A 85 -3.57 0.78 21.22
C LYS A 85 -2.75 0.05 20.17
N SER A 86 -2.47 0.69 19.05
CA SER A 86 -1.45 0.25 18.12
C SER A 86 -0.16 0.02 18.91
N PRO A 87 0.59 -1.07 18.61
CA PRO A 87 1.98 -1.14 19.03
C PRO A 87 2.65 0.19 18.66
N PRO A 88 3.60 0.72 19.45
CA PRO A 88 4.42 1.82 18.95
C PRO A 88 4.92 1.37 17.59
N THR A 89 4.48 2.07 16.54
CA THR A 89 4.90 1.82 15.16
C THR A 89 6.40 1.53 15.25
N PRO A 90 6.96 0.46 14.63
CA PRO A 90 8.39 0.47 14.44
C PRO A 90 8.65 1.79 13.72
N THR A 91 9.20 2.78 14.42
CA THR A 91 9.65 4.06 13.86
C THR A 91 10.18 3.70 12.50
N PRO A 92 9.65 4.26 11.39
CA PRO A 92 10.05 3.82 10.05
C PRO A 92 11.56 3.72 10.13
N THR A 93 12.08 2.49 10.09
CA THR A 93 13.51 2.29 10.19
C THR A 93 14.02 3.20 9.09
N PRO A 94 14.86 4.21 9.38
CA PRO A 94 15.32 5.09 8.32
C PRO A 94 15.77 4.15 7.22
N THR A 95 15.10 4.23 6.06
CA THR A 95 15.47 3.45 4.88
C THR A 95 16.98 3.48 4.87
N PRO A 96 17.71 2.36 4.95
CA PRO A 96 19.15 2.40 5.12
C PRO A 96 19.65 3.34 4.04
N THR A 97 20.14 4.51 4.47
CA THR A 97 20.82 5.43 3.58
C THR A 97 21.80 4.54 2.85
N PRO A 98 21.77 4.45 1.50
CA PRO A 98 22.69 3.57 0.80
C PRO A 98 24.06 3.88 1.38
N THR A 99 24.66 2.89 2.03
CA THR A 99 26.00 3.01 2.57
C THR A 99 26.81 3.64 1.46
N PRO A 100 27.50 4.79 1.66
CA PRO A 100 28.34 5.31 0.61
C PRO A 100 29.32 4.19 0.30
N THR A 101 29.11 3.54 -0.85
CA THR A 101 30.05 2.59 -1.40
C THR A 101 31.34 3.36 -1.44
N LEU A 102 32.29 2.98 -0.58
CA LEU A 102 33.61 3.57 -0.59
C LEU A 102 34.16 3.30 -1.97
N THR A 103 34.09 4.33 -2.83
CA THR A 103 34.74 4.32 -4.13
C THR A 103 36.18 3.92 -3.86
N PRO A 104 36.68 2.79 -4.37
CA PRO A 104 38.07 2.45 -4.19
C PRO A 104 38.87 3.61 -4.77
N THR A 105 39.60 4.31 -3.89
CA THR A 105 40.52 5.35 -4.29
C THR A 105 41.50 4.69 -5.25
N GLN A 106 41.35 4.95 -6.54
CA GLN A 106 42.32 4.59 -7.55
C GLN A 106 43.58 5.37 -7.19
N ILE A 107 44.52 4.72 -6.53
CA ILE A 107 45.86 5.25 -6.30
C ILE A 107 46.44 5.52 -7.71
N PRO A 108 46.73 6.77 -8.09
CA PRO A 108 47.43 7.02 -9.33
C PRO A 108 48.85 6.46 -9.18
N MET A 109 49.21 5.50 -10.04
CA MET A 109 50.53 4.85 -10.07
C MET A 109 51.66 5.76 -10.60
N GLU A 110 51.59 7.08 -10.38
CA GLU A 110 52.47 8.03 -11.07
C GLU A 110 53.67 8.52 -10.24
N TRP A 111 53.85 8.02 -9.01
CA TRP A 111 54.92 8.51 -8.12
C TRP A 111 56.18 7.63 -8.04
N ILE A 112 56.33 6.57 -8.86
CA ILE A 112 57.41 5.56 -8.69
C ILE A 112 58.58 5.67 -9.70
N VAL A 113 58.77 6.77 -10.46
CA VAL A 113 59.85 6.79 -11.49
C VAL A 113 60.81 7.98 -11.50
N LYS A 114 60.88 8.86 -10.48
CA LYS A 114 61.84 9.98 -10.53
C LYS A 114 62.55 10.24 -9.20
N ALA A 115 63.44 9.34 -8.84
CA ALA A 115 64.59 9.63 -7.99
C ALA A 115 65.72 8.69 -8.45
N ASP A 116 66.53 9.17 -9.41
CA ASP A 116 67.89 8.72 -9.73
C ASP A 116 68.38 9.51 -10.97
N THR A 117 68.73 10.77 -10.77
CA THR A 117 69.84 11.48 -11.47
C THR A 117 70.11 12.84 -10.84
#